data_AF-A0A4R8BB96-F1
#
_entry.id   AF-A0A4R8BB96-F1
#
_cell.length_a   1.000
_cell.length_b   1.000
_cell.length_c   1.000
_cell.angle_alpha   90.00
_cell.angle_beta   90.00
_cell.angle_gamma   90.00
#
_symmetry.space_group_name_H-M   'P 1'
#
loop_
_entity.id
_entity.type
_entity.pdbx_description
1 polymer ?
#
loop_
_entity_poly.entity_id
_entity_poly.type
_entity_poly.pdbx_seq_one_letter_code
_entity_poly.pdbx_strand_id
1 'polypeptide(L)'
;MLKNLTLLFVLGILSIIAGTIYAIILITGNSAEDGLLGIYILFGLIPVSIAILIDRILVRQLGNEKVNKVQLYFLLFVVLLWIIRAIANL
;
A
#
# COMPACT_ATOMS: atom_id res chain seq x y z
N MET A 1 0.41 11.00 20.62
CA MET A 1 0.85 11.04 19.20
C MET A 1 0.50 9.76 18.42
N LEU A 2 0.62 8.55 19.00
CA LEU A 2 0.23 7.28 18.34
C LEU A 2 -1.28 7.09 18.05
N LYS A 3 -2.16 7.90 18.64
CA LYS A 3 -3.62 7.69 18.60
C LYS A 3 -4.27 7.89 17.21
N ASN A 4 -3.51 8.39 16.22
CA ASN A 4 -3.98 8.67 14.86
C ASN A 4 -3.28 7.81 13.79
N LEU A 5 -2.52 6.79 14.19
CA LEU A 5 -1.91 5.85 13.24
C LEU A 5 -2.94 4.80 12.83
N THR A 6 -3.19 4.73 11.53
CA THR A 6 -4.01 3.72 10.85
C THR A 6 -3.08 2.71 10.19
N LEU A 7 -3.58 1.49 10.02
CA LEU A 7 -2.83 0.42 9.38
C LEU A 7 -2.45 0.79 7.93
N LEU A 8 -3.39 1.41 7.18
CA LEU A 8 -3.13 1.86 5.81
C LEU A 8 -2.06 2.96 5.75
N PHE A 9 -2.01 3.86 6.72
CA PHE A 9 -0.98 4.90 6.74
C PHE A 9 0.41 4.33 6.96
N VAL A 10 0.56 3.41 7.91
CA VAL A 10 1.87 2.79 8.21
C VAL A 10 2.34 1.96 7.02
N LEU A 11 1.49 1.08 6.49
CA LEU A 11 1.82 0.27 5.31
C LEU A 11 2.06 1.12 4.07
N GLY A 12 1.26 2.18 3.90
CA GLY A 12 1.41 3.13 2.80
C GLY A 12 2.77 3.82 2.81
N ILE A 13 3.20 4.37 3.94
CA ILE A 13 4.54 4.97 4.07
C ILE A 13 5.64 3.94 3.81
N LEU A 14 5.53 2.74 4.38
CA LEU A 14 6.52 1.68 4.15
C LEU A 14 6.60 1.31 2.66
N SER A 15 5.46 1.22 1.98
CA SER A 15 5.42 0.93 0.54
C SER A 15 6.02 2.05 -0.30
N ILE A 16 5.83 3.32 0.06
CA ILE A 16 6.47 4.45 -0.62
C ILE A 16 7.98 4.39 -0.46
N ILE A 17 8.48 4.17 0.76
CA ILE A 17 9.92 4.09 1.03
C ILE A 17 10.54 2.90 0.29
N ALA A 18 9.99 1.69 0.49
CA ALA A 18 10.51 0.47 -0.12
C ALA A 18 10.39 0.50 -1.65
N GLY A 19 9.24 0.95 -2.17
CA GLY A 19 8.99 1.07 -3.61
C GLY A 19 9.91 2.09 -4.27
N THR A 20 10.18 3.22 -3.61
CA THR A 20 11.12 4.23 -4.14
C THR A 20 12.54 3.67 -4.18
N ILE A 21 13.01 3.03 -3.10
CA ILE A 21 14.35 2.41 -3.06
C ILE A 21 14.48 1.36 -4.18
N TYR A 22 13.49 0.49 -4.30
CA TYR A 22 13.49 -0.57 -5.30
C TYR A 22 13.43 -0.02 -6.74
N ALA A 23 12.62 1.01 -6.97
CA ALA A 23 12.57 1.68 -8.26
C ALA A 23 13.91 2.35 -8.63
N ILE A 24 14.61 2.97 -7.68
CA ILE A 24 15.94 3.55 -7.91
C ILE A 24 16.90 2.45 -8.35
N ILE A 25 16.95 1.33 -7.62
CA ILE A 25 17.81 0.19 -7.95
C ILE A 25 17.55 -0.28 -9.38
N LEU A 26 16.28 -0.48 -9.75
CA LEU A 26 15.86 -0.92 -11.08
C LEU A 26 16.20 0.08 -12.19
N ILE A 27 15.95 1.37 -11.97
CA ILE A 27 16.24 2.43 -12.95
C ILE A 27 17.74 2.59 -13.19
N THR A 28 18.56 2.40 -12.14
CA THR A 28 20.03 2.39 -12.26
C THR A 28 20.59 1.06 -12.78
N GLY A 29 19.73 0.07 -13.03
CA GLY A 29 20.09 -1.24 -13.55
C GLY A 29 20.60 -1.20 -14.99
N ASN A 30 21.14 -2.33 -15.44
CA ASN A 30 21.84 -2.42 -16.72
C ASN A 30 20.89 -2.80 -17.89
N SER A 31 19.63 -3.14 -17.61
CA SER A 31 18.65 -3.54 -18.61
C SER A 31 17.56 -2.48 -18.81
N ALA A 32 17.11 -2.30 -20.05
CA ALA A 32 16.00 -1.39 -20.37
C ALA A 32 14.67 -1.85 -19.75
N GLU A 33 14.49 -3.17 -19.60
CA GLU A 33 13.31 -3.77 -18.98
C GLU A 33 13.22 -3.42 -17.48
N ASP A 34 14.34 -3.50 -16.76
CA ASP A 34 14.42 -3.09 -15.35
C ASP A 34 14.10 -1.60 -15.19
N GLY A 35 14.65 -0.76 -16.07
CA GLY A 35 14.36 0.67 -16.06
C GLY A 35 12.88 0.98 -16.25
N LEU A 36 12.21 0.29 -17.18
CA LEU A 36 10.77 0.44 -17.39
C LEU A 36 9.97 -0.05 -16.18
N LEU A 37 10.34 -1.19 -15.59
CA LEU A 37 9.70 -1.72 -14.39
C LEU A 37 9.83 -0.75 -13.21
N GLY A 38 11.01 -0.15 -13.02
CA GLY A 38 11.23 0.85 -11.98
C GLY A 38 10.35 2.09 -12.15
N ILE A 39 10.18 2.58 -13.39
CA ILE A 39 9.25 3.67 -13.70
C ILE A 39 7.80 3.25 -13.40
N TYR A 40 7.41 2.03 -13.81
CA TYR A 40 6.08 1.50 -13.52
C TYR A 40 5.78 1.47 -12.02
N ILE A 41 6.76 1.06 -11.21
CA ILE A 41 6.65 1.07 -9.74
C ILE A 41 6.47 2.49 -9.20
N LEU A 42 7.23 3.48 -9.70
CA LEU A 42 7.04 4.88 -9.31
C LEU A 42 5.63 5.39 -9.64
N PHE A 43 5.10 5.05 -10.82
CA PHE A 43 3.70 5.38 -11.15
C PHE A 43 2.71 4.67 -10.22
N GLY A 44 3.00 3.44 -9.80
CA GLY A 44 2.23 2.70 -8.80
C GLY A 44 2.22 3.35 -7.41
N LEU A 45 3.22 4.18 -7.06
CA LEU A 45 3.23 4.92 -5.80
C LEU A 45 2.25 6.11 -5.78
N ILE A 46 1.83 6.60 -6.95
CA ILE A 46 0.85 7.69 -7.05
C ILE A 46 -0.51 7.29 -6.44
N PRO A 47 -1.17 6.20 -6.86
CA PRO A 47 -2.43 5.77 -6.26
C PRO A 47 -2.28 5.40 -4.79
N VAL A 48 -1.13 4.85 -4.37
CA VAL A 48 -0.81 4.60 -2.95
C VAL A 48 -0.82 5.92 -2.16
N SER A 49 -0.17 6.95 -2.67
CA SER A 49 -0.13 8.28 -2.04
C SER A 49 -1.53 8.90 -1.92
N ILE A 50 -2.36 8.74 -2.96
CA ILE A 50 -3.77 9.18 -2.93
C ILE A 50 -4.56 8.43 -1.84
N ALA A 51 -4.40 7.10 -1.74
CA ALA A 51 -5.06 6.30 -0.72
C ALA A 51 -4.69 6.75 0.71
N ILE A 52 -3.42 7.08 0.94
CA ILE A 52 -2.95 7.63 2.22
C ILE A 52 -3.60 8.99 2.53
N LEU A 53 -3.72 9.88 1.54
CA LEU A 53 -4.38 11.17 1.73
C LEU A 53 -5.87 11.00 2.09
N ILE A 54 -6.57 10.10 1.40
CA ILE A 54 -7.98 9.79 1.70
C ILE A 54 -8.12 9.22 3.11
N ASP A 55 -7.26 8.29 3.52
CA ASP A 55 -7.25 7.78 4.89
C ASP A 55 -7.12 8.91 5.92
N ARG A 56 -6.22 9.86 5.68
CA ARG A 56 -6.01 11.00 6.59
C ARG A 56 -7.24 11.90 6.68
N ILE A 57 -7.97 12.07 5.59
CA ILE A 57 -9.25 12.80 5.59
C ILE A 57 -10.30 12.03 6.40
N LEU A 58 -10.42 10.71 6.17
CA LEU A 58 -11.39 9.86 6.87
C LEU A 58 -11.11 9.79 8.38
N VAL A 59 -9.85 9.68 8.79
CA VAL A 59 -9.47 9.68 10.22
C VAL A 59 -9.84 11.00 10.89
N ARG A 60 -9.67 12.13 10.20
CA ARG A 60 -10.08 13.45 10.70
C ARG A 60 -11.59 13.58 10.86
N GLN A 61 -12.38 12.94 10.00
CA GLN A 61 -13.85 13.03 10.01
C GLN A 61 -14.53 12.00 10.93
N LEU A 62 -14.04 10.76 10.93
CA LEU A 62 -14.71 9.61 11.56
C LEU A 62 -14.00 9.13 12.83
N GLY A 63 -12.77 9.58 13.07
CA GLY A 63 -11.90 9.12 14.14
C GLY A 63 -11.12 7.84 13.77
N ASN A 64 -9.98 7.62 14.44
CA ASN A 64 -9.08 6.52 14.12
C ASN A 64 -9.72 5.13 14.32
N GLU A 65 -10.46 4.92 15.41
CA GLU A 65 -10.99 3.59 15.76
C GLU A 65 -11.92 3.01 14.69
N LYS A 66 -12.80 3.84 14.12
CA LYS A 66 -13.74 3.41 13.08
C LYS A 66 -13.01 3.08 11.78
N VAL A 67 -12.09 3.96 11.36
CA VAL A 67 -11.34 3.78 10.11
C VAL A 67 -10.45 2.55 10.19
N ASN A 68 -9.74 2.36 11.30
CA ASN A 68 -8.86 1.20 11.48
C ASN A 68 -9.64 -0.12 11.52
N LYS A 69 -10.86 -0.12 12.08
CA LYS A 69 -11.75 -1.30 12.08
C LYS A 69 -12.15 -1.70 10.66
N VAL A 70 -12.52 -0.73 9.81
CA VAL A 70 -12.86 -0.99 8.40
C VAL A 70 -11.64 -1.50 7.63
N GLN A 71 -10.48 -0.90 7.84
CA GLN A 71 -9.23 -1.35 7.21
C GLN A 71 -8.87 -2.78 7.59
N LEU A 72 -9.09 -3.16 8.85
CA LEU A 72 -8.84 -4.52 9.32
C LEU A 72 -9.79 -5.54 8.67
N TYR A 73 -11.08 -5.20 8.51
CA TYR A 73 -12.00 -6.05 7.75
C TYR A 73 -11.59 -6.20 6.29
N PHE A 74 -11.15 -5.11 5.65
CA PHE A 74 -10.65 -5.17 4.28
C PHE A 74 -9.41 -6.06 4.16
N LEU A 75 -8.46 -5.94 5.09
CA LEU A 75 -7.28 -6.81 5.14
C LEU A 75 -7.66 -8.28 5.31
N LEU A 76 -8.58 -8.57 6.24
CA LEU A 76 -9.05 -9.92 6.50
C LEU A 76 -9.78 -10.52 5.29
N PHE A 77 -10.53 -9.69 4.56
CA PHE A 77 -11.15 -10.08 3.30
C PHE A 77 -10.10 -10.43 2.22
N VAL A 78 -9.04 -9.64 2.06
CA VAL A 78 -7.94 -9.94 1.14
C VAL A 78 -7.24 -11.26 1.51
N VAL A 79 -6.98 -11.47 2.81
CA VAL A 79 -6.41 -12.73 3.32
C VAL A 79 -7.34 -13.91 3.04
N LEU A 80 -8.64 -13.75 3.24
CA LEU A 80 -9.63 -14.78 2.92
C LEU A 80 -9.61 -15.14 1.43
N LEU A 81 -9.55 -14.15 0.53
CA LEU A 81 -9.44 -14.39 -0.91
C LEU A 81 -8.16 -15.17 -1.27
N TRP A 82 -7.05 -14.86 -0.61
CA TRP A 82 -5.80 -15.62 -0.78
C TRP A 82 -5.93 -17.07 -0.32
N ILE A 83 -6.60 -17.32 0.81
CA ILE A 83 -6.87 -18.68 1.30
C ILE A 83 -7.75 -19.44 0.29
N ILE A 84 -8.83 -18.82 -0.19
CA ILE A 84 -9.72 -19.43 -1.19
C ILE A 84 -8.93 -19.77 -2.45
N ARG A 85 -8.11 -18.84 -2.95
CA ARG A 85 -7.24 -19.07 -4.12
C ARG A 85 -6.32 -20.27 -3.90
N ALA A 86 -5.67 -20.35 -2.74
CA ALA A 86 -4.76 -21.44 -2.41
C ALA A 86 -5.47 -22.80 -2.33
N ILE A 87 -6.69 -22.85 -1.77
CA ILE A 87 -7.47 -24.10 -1.68
C ILE A 87 -8.05 -24.50 -3.04
N ALA A 88 -8.57 -23.54 -3.81
CA ALA A 88 -9.15 -23.75 -5.12
C ALA A 88 -8.10 -23.97 -6.22
N ASN A 89 -6.81 -23.82 -5.90
CA ASN A 89 -5.68 -23.92 -6.82
C ASN A 89 -5.84 -23.03 -8.07
N LEU A 90 -6.35 -21.80 -7.86
CA LEU A 90 -6.54 -20.75 -8.87
C LEU A 90 -5.33 -19.81 -8.97
#